data_AF-A0A950CIR4-F1
#
_entry.id   AF-A0A950CIR4-F1
#
_cell.length_a   1.000
_cell.length_b   1.000
_cell.length_c   1.000
_cell.angle_alpha   90.00
_cell.angle_beta   90.00
_cell.angle_gamma   90.00
#
_symmetry.space_group_name_H-M   'P 1'
#
loop_
_entity.id
_entity.type
_entity.pdbx_description
1 polymer ?
#
loop_
_entity_poly.entity_id
_entity_poly.type
_entity_poly.pdbx_seq_one_letter_code
_entity_poly.pdbx_strand_id
1 'polypeptide(L)'
;LATRFGGDDLYPSPGPPWWPFQRWARRAEALHISPLGILIHPDYGLWHAYRGALLFAARIELPERQPWPNPCESCPGKPCLRSCPVGAVRAEQFDYPACAAHLASPRGSGCLDGGCLARLSCPVGARHRYGAAQASFHMQSLVRAAR
;
A
#
# COMPACT_ATOMS: atom_id res chain seq x y z
N LEU A 1 6.99 -24.57 -3.35
CA LEU A 1 7.59 -24.16 -4.66
C LEU A 1 8.98 -23.57 -4.45
N ALA A 2 9.18 -22.62 -3.54
CA ALA A 2 10.51 -22.03 -3.24
C ALA A 2 11.58 -23.09 -2.95
N THR A 3 11.24 -24.09 -2.12
CA THR A 3 12.12 -25.21 -1.77
C THR A 3 12.62 -26.01 -2.97
N ARG A 4 11.83 -26.11 -4.05
CA ARG A 4 12.23 -26.78 -5.30
C ARG A 4 13.43 -26.08 -5.96
N PHE A 5 13.62 -24.80 -5.71
CA PHE A 5 14.70 -23.98 -6.22
C PHE A 5 15.75 -23.64 -5.14
N GLY A 6 15.75 -24.35 -4.00
CA GLY A 6 16.70 -24.12 -2.91
C GLY A 6 16.53 -22.79 -2.18
N GLY A 7 15.30 -22.25 -2.17
CA GLY A 7 14.96 -21.03 -1.43
C GLY A 7 13.81 -21.23 -0.45
N ASP A 8 13.64 -20.24 0.42
CA ASP A 8 12.53 -20.13 1.36
C ASP A 8 11.52 -19.07 0.90
N ASP A 9 10.26 -19.26 1.26
CA ASP A 9 9.18 -18.30 1.04
C ASP A 9 8.83 -17.53 2.31
N LEU A 10 8.98 -16.20 2.25
CA LEU A 10 8.62 -15.29 3.33
C LEU A 10 7.32 -14.57 2.97
N TYR A 11 6.44 -14.39 3.95
CA TYR A 11 5.16 -13.71 3.77
C TYR A 11 5.09 -12.43 4.63
N PRO A 12 4.26 -11.44 4.26
CA PRO A 12 4.07 -10.22 5.06
C PRO A 12 3.32 -10.44 6.38
N SER A 13 2.60 -11.55 6.51
CA SER A 13 1.62 -11.79 7.58
C SER A 13 1.98 -12.80 8.70
N PRO A 14 3.20 -13.38 8.86
CA PRO A 14 3.44 -14.43 9.85
C PRO A 14 3.44 -13.95 11.31
N GLY A 15 3.13 -12.68 11.55
CA GLY A 15 3.12 -12.06 12.88
C GLY A 15 4.45 -11.35 13.21
N PRO A 16 4.54 -10.73 14.40
CA PRO A 16 5.76 -10.07 14.84
C PRO A 16 6.89 -11.08 15.16
N PRO A 17 8.16 -10.76 14.85
CA PRO A 17 8.58 -9.59 14.09
C PRO A 17 8.22 -9.71 12.60
N TRP A 18 7.57 -8.68 12.06
CA TRP A 18 7.24 -8.65 10.64
C TRP A 18 8.48 -8.41 9.79
N TRP A 19 8.54 -9.08 8.64
CA TRP A 19 9.55 -8.81 7.63
C TRP A 19 9.39 -7.40 7.05
N PRO A 20 10.49 -6.67 6.79
CA PRO A 20 10.44 -5.28 6.33
C PRO A 20 10.15 -5.18 4.82
N PHE A 21 9.02 -5.73 4.37
CA PHE A 21 8.62 -5.83 2.97
C PHE A 21 8.66 -4.50 2.22
N GLN A 22 8.18 -3.41 2.83
CA GLN A 22 8.26 -2.09 2.19
C GLN A 22 9.72 -1.66 1.93
N ARG A 23 10.64 -1.94 2.86
CA ARG A 23 12.06 -1.62 2.68
C ARG A 23 12.68 -2.46 1.58
N TRP A 24 12.35 -3.75 1.51
CA TRP A 24 12.81 -4.64 0.45
C TRP A 24 12.30 -4.20 -0.92
N ALA A 25 11.01 -3.91 -1.05
CA ALA A 25 10.39 -3.41 -2.27
C ALA A 25 11.03 -2.10 -2.77
N ARG A 26 11.29 -1.14 -1.87
CA ARG A 26 11.98 0.12 -2.24
C ARG A 26 13.39 -0.10 -2.79
N ARG A 27 14.11 -1.09 -2.24
CA ARG A 27 15.43 -1.49 -2.75
C ARG A 27 15.33 -2.17 -4.10
N ALA A 28 14.33 -3.03 -4.29
CA ALA A 28 14.15 -3.80 -5.52
C ALA A 28 13.63 -2.96 -6.70
N GLU A 29 12.72 -2.02 -6.47
CA GLU A 29 11.94 -1.36 -7.54
C GLU A 29 11.95 0.17 -7.51
N ALA A 30 12.78 0.79 -6.67
CA ALA A 30 12.89 2.26 -6.59
C ALA A 30 11.60 2.98 -6.19
N LEU A 31 10.73 2.28 -5.44
CA LEU A 31 9.46 2.84 -5.02
C LEU A 31 9.60 3.86 -3.90
N HIS A 32 8.57 4.69 -3.76
CA HIS A 32 8.48 5.76 -2.77
C HIS A 32 7.30 5.54 -1.84
N ILE A 33 7.37 6.09 -0.63
CA ILE A 33 6.25 6.04 0.33
C ILE A 33 5.30 7.19 0.01
N SER A 34 4.02 6.87 -0.17
CA SER A 34 2.97 7.88 -0.35
C SER A 34 2.49 8.44 1.01
N PRO A 35 1.76 9.57 1.02
CA PRO A 35 1.09 10.07 2.21
C PRO A 35 0.16 9.06 2.92
N LEU A 36 -0.29 8.01 2.23
CA LEU A 36 -1.09 6.94 2.81
C LEU A 36 -0.26 5.85 3.53
N GLY A 37 1.06 6.01 3.62
CA GLY A 37 1.96 5.04 4.27
C GLY A 37 2.19 3.74 3.48
N ILE A 38 1.63 3.62 2.28
CA ILE A 38 1.87 2.53 1.34
C ILE A 38 2.72 3.00 0.16
N LEU A 39 3.42 2.07 -0.48
CA LEU A 39 4.30 2.37 -1.62
C LEU A 39 3.50 2.79 -2.86
N ILE A 40 4.04 3.76 -3.60
CA ILE A 40 3.50 4.21 -4.89
C ILE A 40 4.40 3.73 -6.03
N HIS A 41 3.81 3.00 -6.98
CA HIS A 41 4.45 2.55 -8.22
C HIS A 41 4.14 3.54 -9.35
N PRO A 42 5.08 3.83 -10.27
CA PRO A 42 4.83 4.76 -11.39
C PRO A 42 3.65 4.31 -12.27
N ASP A 43 3.58 3.03 -12.64
CA ASP A 43 2.47 2.48 -13.43
C ASP A 43 1.22 2.11 -12.62
N TYR A 44 1.37 1.31 -11.56
CA TYR A 44 0.24 0.79 -10.79
C TYR A 44 -0.28 1.76 -9.72
N GLY A 45 0.40 2.89 -9.51
CA GLY A 45 0.04 3.84 -8.47
C GLY A 45 0.05 3.20 -7.09
N LEU A 46 -1.05 3.40 -6.37
CA LEU A 46 -1.25 2.80 -5.05
C LEU A 46 -1.87 1.39 -5.14
N TRP A 47 -2.07 0.82 -6.32
CA TRP A 47 -2.91 -0.36 -6.55
C TRP A 47 -2.09 -1.63 -6.78
N HIS A 48 -1.11 -1.86 -5.91
CA HIS A 48 -0.27 -3.05 -5.89
C HIS A 48 -0.02 -3.50 -4.45
N ALA A 49 0.39 -4.76 -4.30
CA ALA A 49 0.76 -5.33 -3.00
C ALA A 49 1.75 -6.47 -3.19
N TYR A 50 2.75 -6.52 -2.33
CA TYR A 50 3.70 -7.62 -2.26
C TYR A 50 3.08 -8.78 -1.48
N ARG A 51 3.12 -9.98 -2.07
CA ARG A 51 2.53 -11.19 -1.49
C ARG A 51 3.53 -12.06 -0.74
N GLY A 52 4.79 -11.98 -1.11
CA GLY A 52 5.86 -12.72 -0.48
C GLY A 52 7.22 -12.35 -1.07
N ALA A 53 8.27 -12.88 -0.46
CA ALA A 53 9.64 -12.76 -0.94
C ALA A 53 10.24 -14.17 -1.01
N LEU A 54 11.07 -14.39 -2.02
CA LEU A 54 11.88 -15.59 -2.13
C LEU A 54 13.26 -15.29 -1.58
N LEU A 55 13.68 -16.07 -0.58
CA LEU A 55 14.98 -15.95 0.06
C LEU A 55 15.88 -17.07 -0.46
N PHE A 56 17.08 -16.70 -0.90
CA PHE A 56 18.09 -17.64 -1.37
C PHE A 56 19.39 -17.40 -0.61
N ALA A 57 20.10 -18.49 -0.28
CA ALA A 57 21.42 -18.40 0.34
C ALA A 57 22.48 -17.90 -0.66
N ALA A 58 22.34 -18.28 -1.94
CA ALA A 58 23.21 -17.81 -3.01
C ALA A 58 22.83 -16.39 -3.44
N ARG A 59 23.84 -15.59 -3.80
CA ARG A 59 23.65 -14.29 -4.44
C ARG A 59 23.16 -14.52 -5.88
N ILE A 60 22.04 -13.89 -6.23
CA ILE A 60 21.50 -13.90 -7.58
C ILE A 60 21.86 -12.57 -8.22
N GLU A 61 22.49 -12.61 -9.39
CA GLU A 61 22.72 -11.43 -10.20
C GLU A 61 21.40 -10.97 -10.81
N LEU A 62 21.02 -9.72 -10.53
CA LEU A 62 19.77 -9.12 -10.98
C LEU A 62 20.07 -8.01 -11.99
N PRO A 63 19.16 -7.73 -12.93
CA PRO A 63 19.27 -6.57 -13.80
C PRO A 63 19.40 -5.27 -13.01
N GLU A 64 20.00 -4.26 -13.62
CA GLU A 64 20.01 -2.93 -13.04
C GLU A 64 18.59 -2.45 -12.78
N ARG A 65 18.40 -1.89 -11.58
CA ARG A 65 17.11 -1.37 -11.16
C ARG A 65 16.82 -0.08 -11.93
N GLN A 66 15.66 -0.05 -12.59
CA GLN A 66 15.18 1.16 -13.23
C GLN A 66 14.92 2.27 -12.19
N PRO A 67 15.53 3.46 -12.34
CA PRO A 67 15.25 4.59 -11.45
C PRO A 67 13.90 5.21 -11.82
N TRP A 68 13.07 5.46 -10.80
CA TRP A 68 11.79 6.15 -10.97
C TRP A 68 11.71 7.39 -10.07
N PRO A 69 11.33 8.55 -10.63
CA PRO A 69 11.06 9.73 -9.80
C PRO A 69 9.87 9.47 -8.88
N ASN A 70 9.81 10.17 -7.76
CA ASN A 70 8.70 10.05 -6.82
C ASN A 70 7.42 10.67 -7.41
N PRO A 71 6.37 9.87 -7.70
CA PRO A 71 5.14 10.42 -8.30
C PRO A 71 4.42 11.43 -7.40
N CYS A 72 4.68 11.41 -6.09
CA CYS A 72 4.07 12.34 -5.15
C CYS A 72 4.70 13.75 -5.17
N GLU A 73 5.92 13.92 -5.68
CA GLU A 73 6.60 15.22 -5.73
C GLU A 73 6.00 16.12 -6.81
N SER A 74 5.63 15.55 -7.95
CA SER A 74 5.02 16.27 -9.07
C SER A 74 3.49 16.20 -9.10
N CYS A 75 2.85 15.63 -8.07
CA CYS A 75 1.40 15.42 -8.03
C CYS A 75 0.64 16.74 -7.79
N PRO A 76 -0.13 17.25 -8.76
CA PRO A 76 -0.81 18.54 -8.62
C PRO A 76 -1.84 18.50 -7.48
N GLY A 77 -1.71 19.43 -6.54
CA GLY A 77 -2.66 19.63 -5.46
C GLY A 77 -2.78 18.49 -4.44
N LYS A 78 -2.05 17.37 -4.60
CA LYS A 78 -2.05 16.20 -3.70
C LYS A 78 -3.46 15.86 -3.18
N PRO A 79 -4.41 15.49 -4.05
CA PRO A 79 -5.83 15.38 -3.70
C PRO A 79 -6.09 14.41 -2.53
N CYS A 80 -5.23 13.41 -2.34
CA CYS A 80 -5.31 12.48 -1.22
C CYS A 80 -5.26 13.13 0.16
N LEU A 81 -4.63 14.31 0.30
CA LEU A 81 -4.56 15.06 1.56
C LEU A 81 -5.88 15.75 1.90
N ARG A 82 -6.76 15.97 0.91
CA ARG A 82 -8.02 16.71 1.06
C ARG A 82 -9.26 15.83 0.99
N SER A 83 -9.17 14.68 0.31
CA SER A 83 -10.28 13.75 0.14
C SER A 83 -10.53 12.84 1.36
N CYS A 84 -9.67 12.86 2.39
CA CYS A 84 -9.91 12.11 3.62
C CYS A 84 -10.92 12.86 4.51
N PRO A 85 -12.10 12.29 4.80
CA PRO A 85 -13.16 13.00 5.53
C PRO A 85 -12.81 13.32 7.00
N VAL A 86 -11.79 12.65 7.55
CA VAL A 86 -11.33 12.84 8.94
C VAL A 86 -9.89 13.34 9.02
N GLY A 87 -9.29 13.78 7.91
CA GLY A 87 -7.92 14.31 7.91
C GLY A 87 -6.85 13.30 8.34
N ALA A 88 -7.13 12.00 8.20
CA ALA A 88 -6.19 10.95 8.60
C ALA A 88 -4.98 10.84 7.66
N VAL A 89 -5.08 11.30 6.42
CA VAL A 89 -3.98 11.31 5.46
C VAL A 89 -3.32 12.68 5.46
N ARG A 90 -2.10 12.77 6.00
CA ARG A 90 -1.27 13.98 6.08
C ARG A 90 -0.01 13.77 5.24
N ALA A 91 0.70 14.85 4.92
CA ALA A 91 1.82 14.78 3.98
C ALA A 91 2.92 13.76 4.41
N GLU A 92 3.19 13.67 5.70
CA GLU A 92 4.24 12.79 6.25
C GLU A 92 3.69 11.64 7.11
N GLN A 93 2.38 11.61 7.39
CA GLN A 93 1.80 10.68 8.34
C GLN A 93 0.40 10.22 7.94
N PHE A 94 0.17 8.92 8.09
CA PHE A 94 -1.17 8.34 8.09
C PHE A 94 -1.63 8.06 9.53
N ASP A 95 -2.66 8.77 9.97
CA ASP A 95 -3.30 8.63 11.28
C ASP A 95 -4.24 7.42 11.26
N TYR A 96 -3.64 6.24 11.44
CA TYR A 96 -4.37 4.97 11.45
C TYR A 96 -5.48 4.94 12.52
N PRO A 97 -5.26 5.37 13.79
CA PRO A 97 -6.31 5.40 14.79
C PRO A 97 -7.53 6.23 14.37
N ALA A 98 -7.32 7.45 13.84
CA ALA A 98 -8.43 8.29 13.38
C ALA A 98 -9.20 7.66 12.20
N CYS A 99 -8.48 7.03 11.26
CA CYS A 99 -9.09 6.32 10.14
C CYS A 99 -9.93 5.12 10.61
N ALA A 100 -9.37 4.28 11.50
CA ALA A 100 -10.06 3.11 12.03
C ALA A 100 -11.32 3.50 12.82
N ALA A 101 -11.24 4.54 13.66
CA ALA A 101 -12.39 5.07 14.38
C ALA A 101 -13.49 5.58 13.43
N HIS A 102 -13.13 6.27 12.35
CA HIS A 102 -14.08 6.72 11.33
C HIS A 102 -14.77 5.54 10.65
N LEU A 103 -14.01 4.53 10.20
CA LEU A 103 -14.54 3.35 9.53
C LEU A 103 -15.47 2.51 10.42
N ALA A 104 -15.26 2.53 11.73
CA ALA A 104 -16.14 1.86 12.70
C ALA A 104 -17.44 2.65 12.99
N SER A 105 -17.56 3.90 12.54
CA SER A 105 -18.72 4.75 12.76
C SER A 105 -19.74 4.68 11.61
N PRO A 106 -21.03 5.03 11.84
CA PRO A 106 -22.01 5.12 10.75
C PRO A 106 -21.62 6.09 9.63
N ARG A 107 -20.86 7.16 9.96
CA ARG A 107 -20.35 8.14 8.97
C ARG A 107 -19.22 7.56 8.10
N GLY A 108 -18.67 6.41 8.45
CA GLY A 108 -17.60 5.73 7.74
C GLY A 108 -18.05 4.83 6.59
N SER A 109 -19.35 4.58 6.43
CA SER A 109 -19.88 3.63 5.43
C SER A 109 -19.40 3.90 4.01
N GLY A 110 -19.33 5.17 3.59
CA GLY A 110 -18.80 5.53 2.28
C GLY A 110 -17.35 5.08 2.06
N CYS A 111 -16.49 5.19 3.07
CA CYS A 111 -15.13 4.67 3.01
C CYS A 111 -15.09 3.14 3.16
N LEU A 112 -15.95 2.57 4.00
CA LEU A 112 -15.98 1.12 4.28
C LEU A 112 -16.45 0.32 3.05
N ASP A 113 -17.46 0.80 2.36
CA ASP A 113 -18.09 0.13 1.22
C ASP A 113 -17.43 0.53 -0.10
N GLY A 114 -17.09 1.82 -0.25
CA GLY A 114 -16.52 2.36 -1.49
C GLY A 114 -15.00 2.27 -1.58
N GLY A 115 -14.29 2.01 -0.46
CA GLY A 115 -12.84 2.14 -0.38
C GLY A 115 -12.38 3.50 0.14
N CYS A 116 -11.10 3.60 0.49
CA CYS A 116 -10.50 4.84 0.97
C CYS A 116 -10.61 5.97 -0.08
N LEU A 117 -11.40 7.00 0.20
CA LEU A 117 -11.60 8.16 -0.67
C LEU A 117 -10.28 8.89 -0.99
N ALA A 118 -9.37 8.99 -0.01
CA ALA A 118 -8.04 9.55 -0.23
C ALA A 118 -7.22 8.73 -1.24
N ARG A 119 -7.26 7.39 -1.16
CA ARG A 119 -6.56 6.51 -2.10
C ARG A 119 -7.18 6.60 -3.50
N LEU A 120 -8.51 6.61 -3.58
CA LEU A 120 -9.26 6.77 -4.84
C LEU A 120 -9.02 8.11 -5.52
N SER A 121 -8.72 9.16 -4.77
CA SER A 121 -8.38 10.47 -5.34
C SER A 121 -7.00 10.52 -6.00
N CYS A 122 -6.12 9.53 -5.75
CA CYS A 122 -4.80 9.48 -6.36
C CYS A 122 -4.94 9.32 -7.89
N PRO A 123 -4.32 10.21 -8.69
CA PRO A 123 -4.38 10.12 -10.15
C PRO A 123 -3.45 9.03 -10.71
N VAL A 124 -2.37 8.70 -10.00
CA VAL A 124 -1.37 7.72 -10.44
C VAL A 124 -1.97 6.31 -10.42
N GLY A 125 -1.83 5.59 -11.53
CA GLY A 125 -2.34 4.23 -11.68
C GLY A 125 -3.86 4.11 -11.64
N ALA A 126 -4.62 5.17 -11.96
CA ALA A 126 -6.09 5.17 -11.90
C ALA A 126 -6.75 4.00 -12.68
N ARG A 127 -6.13 3.56 -13.77
CA ARG A 127 -6.58 2.40 -14.57
C ARG A 127 -6.51 1.06 -13.82
N HIS A 128 -5.73 0.98 -12.75
CA HIS A 128 -5.51 -0.24 -11.94
C HIS A 128 -6.30 -0.23 -10.63
N ARG A 129 -7.19 0.75 -10.45
CA ARG A 129 -8.05 0.84 -9.27
C ARG A 129 -8.78 -0.48 -9.05
N TYR A 130 -8.81 -0.91 -7.81
CA TYR A 130 -9.56 -2.09 -7.42
C TYR A 130 -11.05 -1.88 -7.70
N GLY A 131 -11.73 -2.94 -8.16
CA GLY A 131 -13.18 -2.94 -8.24
C GLY A 131 -13.82 -2.78 -6.86
N ALA A 132 -15.09 -2.37 -6.83
CA ALA A 132 -15.81 -2.04 -5.60
C ALA A 132 -15.75 -3.17 -4.55
N ALA A 133 -15.95 -4.43 -4.98
CA ALA A 133 -15.91 -5.59 -4.08
C ALA A 133 -14.53 -5.75 -3.40
N GLN A 134 -13.43 -5.62 -4.15
CA GLN A 134 -12.09 -5.72 -3.59
C GLN A 134 -11.75 -4.52 -2.70
N ALA A 135 -12.16 -3.31 -3.09
CA ALA A 135 -11.97 -2.11 -2.28
C ALA A 135 -12.68 -2.22 -0.92
N SER A 136 -13.95 -2.62 -0.92
CA SER A 136 -14.75 -2.87 0.28
C SER A 136 -14.11 -3.94 1.17
N PHE A 137 -13.73 -5.08 0.57
CA PHE A 137 -13.07 -6.16 1.29
C PHE A 137 -11.84 -5.67 2.06
N HIS A 138 -10.98 -4.85 1.45
CA HIS A 138 -9.79 -4.33 2.10
C HIS A 138 -10.11 -3.39 3.28
N MET A 139 -11.14 -2.56 3.16
CA MET A 139 -11.53 -1.65 4.25
C MET A 139 -12.16 -2.42 5.42
N GLN A 140 -13.03 -3.38 5.14
CA GLN A 140 -13.58 -4.26 6.17
C GLN A 140 -12.49 -5.07 6.87
N SER A 141 -11.48 -5.54 6.12
CA SER A 141 -10.35 -6.28 6.69
C SER A 141 -9.49 -5.41 7.60
N LEU A 142 -9.29 -4.14 7.26
CA LEU A 142 -8.62 -3.17 8.14
C LEU A 142 -9.37 -3.01 9.46
N VAL A 143 -10.69 -2.81 9.41
CA VAL A 143 -11.51 -2.68 10.63
C VAL A 143 -11.43 -3.96 11.48
N ARG A 144 -11.47 -5.14 10.86
CA ARG A 144 -11.33 -6.42 11.57
C ARG A 144 -9.98 -6.57 12.25
N ALA A 145 -8.90 -6.11 11.62
CA ALA A 145 -7.54 -6.18 12.17
C ALA A 145 -7.26 -5.12 13.26
N ALA A 146 -8.07 -4.06 13.33
CA ALA A 146 -7.98 -3.02 14.35
C ALA A 146 -8.66 -3.39 15.68
N ARG A 147 -9.39 -4.51 15.70
CA ARG A 147 -10.10 -5.06 16.88
C ARG A 147 -9.26 -6.16 17.50
#